data_AF-A0A7K0KRT0-F1
#
_entry.id   AF-A0A7K0KRT0-F1
#
_cell.length_a   1.000
_cell.length_b   1.000
_cell.length_c   1.000
_cell.angle_alpha   90.00
_cell.angle_beta   90.00
_cell.angle_gamma   90.00
#
_symmetry.space_group_name_H-M   'P 1'
#
loop_
_entity.id
_entity.type
_entity.pdbx_description
1 polymer ?
#
loop_
_entity_poly.entity_id
_entity_poly.type
_entity_poly.pdbx_seq_one_letter_code
_entity_poly.pdbx_strand_id
1 'polypeptide(L)'
;MHLNPRMPRASVKSIASLVIAAAIMGLVCSLPPASGAENREVAPASSSGLNAVERAQEIPPSAVLATTWSGPSGPAAVVGDDQNDLYIGTGSLVIPSRGWQGDSGGRQRAASCVDCSWKITRYCPKADFAAGKCRLIRLGCPTGTMRVRVWLQRPGESWTFVGVTCQGASRPHTVAEVGEVVRGRAVALLPALRAAVQPANGALLGIPAVFRTGQPAAGIRGANLSVLDLAVRLDSRVRWRWSYGDDSAEWSAAPGGPWPDTSVSHRYTRAGMVIAQVRAVWRGRYMVDGLGPFVVPGPALTQDAAIPILVQPARSHLVG
;
A
#
# COMPACT_ATOMS: atom_id res chain seq x y z
N MET A 1 -36.32 -59.35 6.16
CA MET A 1 -35.41 -59.37 7.33
C MET A 1 -34.54 -58.13 7.22
N HIS A 2 -34.87 -57.06 7.95
CA HIS A 2 -34.25 -56.68 9.25
C HIS A 2 -32.74 -56.44 9.12
N LEU A 3 -32.12 -55.35 9.57
CA LEU A 3 -32.49 -54.19 10.38
C LEU A 3 -31.29 -53.21 10.25
N ASN A 4 -31.55 -51.91 10.26
CA ASN A 4 -30.55 -50.87 10.54
C ASN A 4 -30.20 -50.88 12.04
N PRO A 5 -28.99 -50.46 12.45
CA PRO A 5 -28.97 -49.39 13.46
C PRO A 5 -27.86 -48.32 13.31
N ARG A 6 -28.34 -47.07 13.23
CA ARG A 6 -27.99 -45.85 13.98
C ARG A 6 -26.66 -45.76 14.78
N MET A 7 -25.87 -44.73 14.41
CA MET A 7 -25.35 -43.56 15.20
C MET A 7 -24.43 -43.77 16.43
N PRO A 8 -23.49 -42.84 16.73
CA PRO A 8 -23.84 -41.55 17.36
C PRO A 8 -23.07 -40.30 16.91
N ARG A 9 -23.69 -39.17 17.29
CA ARG A 9 -23.23 -37.77 17.20
C ARG A 9 -22.19 -37.46 18.30
N ALA A 10 -21.24 -36.57 18.02
CA ALA A 10 -20.51 -35.78 19.01
C ALA A 10 -20.50 -34.32 18.49
N SER A 11 -21.26 -33.41 19.10
CA SER A 11 -21.03 -32.65 20.35
C SER A 11 -20.30 -31.33 20.08
N VAL A 12 -21.09 -30.26 20.13
CA VAL A 12 -20.71 -28.85 20.11
C VAL A 12 -20.17 -28.47 21.49
N LYS A 13 -19.01 -27.82 21.56
CA LYS A 13 -18.62 -26.99 22.72
C LYS A 13 -17.94 -25.70 22.29
N SER A 14 -18.64 -24.60 22.64
CA SER A 14 -18.23 -23.21 22.77
C SER A 14 -16.76 -22.98 23.13
N ILE A 15 -16.13 -22.00 22.48
CA ILE A 15 -15.04 -21.22 23.04
C ILE A 15 -15.48 -19.75 23.02
N ALA A 16 -15.53 -19.17 24.21
CA ALA A 16 -16.00 -17.83 24.50
C ALA A 16 -15.03 -16.75 23.99
N SER A 17 -15.61 -15.67 23.46
CA SER A 17 -14.92 -14.45 23.07
C SER A 17 -14.44 -13.66 24.29
N LEU A 18 -13.17 -13.25 24.23
CA LEU A 18 -12.53 -12.36 25.20
C LEU A 18 -12.91 -10.90 24.88
N VAL A 19 -13.55 -10.21 25.81
CA VAL A 19 -13.82 -8.76 25.77
C VAL A 19 -12.70 -8.07 26.54
N ILE A 20 -11.91 -7.23 25.87
CA ILE A 20 -10.93 -6.34 26.52
C ILE A 20 -11.57 -4.96 26.65
N ALA A 21 -11.79 -4.53 27.89
CA ALA A 21 -12.23 -3.18 28.24
C ALA A 21 -11.05 -2.20 28.16
N ALA A 22 -11.27 -1.08 27.47
CA ALA A 22 -10.37 0.07 27.44
C ALA A 22 -10.65 0.98 28.64
N ALA A 23 -9.63 1.32 29.41
CA ALA A 23 -9.69 2.35 30.44
C ALA A 23 -9.00 3.62 29.93
N ILE A 24 -9.79 4.69 29.88
CA ILE A 24 -9.42 6.08 29.61
C ILE A 24 -8.99 6.71 30.94
N MET A 25 -7.83 7.35 30.98
CA MET A 25 -7.53 8.34 32.02
C MET A 25 -6.71 9.47 31.41
N GLY A 26 -7.32 10.66 31.39
CA GLY A 26 -6.69 11.89 30.93
C GLY A 26 -6.15 12.74 32.09
N LEU A 27 -5.82 13.99 31.73
CA LEU A 27 -5.43 15.15 32.56
C LEU A 27 -3.94 15.16 33.00
N VAL A 28 -3.15 16.25 32.95
CA VAL A 28 -3.42 17.71 32.99
C VAL A 28 -2.28 18.50 32.30
N CYS A 29 -2.62 19.66 31.73
CA CYS A 29 -1.73 20.75 31.28
C CYS A 29 -0.78 21.29 32.37
N SER A 30 0.43 21.73 31.98
CA SER A 30 1.18 22.78 32.72
C SER A 30 2.19 23.50 31.80
N LEU A 31 2.08 24.83 31.73
CA LEU A 31 3.02 25.86 31.21
C LEU A 31 2.86 27.06 32.18
N PRO A 32 3.72 28.09 32.18
CA PRO A 32 5.19 28.21 32.10
C PRO A 32 5.72 28.98 33.36
N PRO A 33 6.90 29.65 33.37
CA PRO A 33 7.02 30.98 32.77
C PRO A 33 8.38 31.33 32.12
N ALA A 34 8.37 32.48 31.44
CA ALA A 34 9.47 33.12 30.75
C ALA A 34 10.32 34.03 31.66
N SER A 35 11.60 34.18 31.33
CA SER A 35 12.49 35.32 31.62
C SER A 35 13.67 35.21 30.64
N GLY A 36 14.33 36.24 30.14
CA GLY A 36 14.17 37.69 30.20
C GLY A 36 15.02 38.26 29.05
N ALA A 37 14.60 39.42 28.55
CA ALA A 37 15.29 40.16 27.49
C ALA A 37 16.56 40.83 28.04
N GLU A 38 17.61 40.93 27.23
CA GLU A 38 18.48 42.11 27.25
C GLU A 38 18.98 42.43 25.84
N ASN A 39 18.58 43.62 25.38
CA ASN A 39 19.03 44.28 24.16
C ASN A 39 20.32 45.06 24.44
N ARG A 40 21.27 45.06 23.49
CA ARG A 40 22.10 46.26 23.24
C ARG A 40 22.64 46.29 21.81
N GLU A 41 21.83 46.88 20.94
CA GLU A 41 22.11 48.10 20.15
C GLU A 41 23.48 48.37 19.47
N VAL A 42 23.34 48.66 18.17
CA VAL A 42 24.01 49.65 17.28
C VAL A 42 25.27 49.25 16.47
N ALA A 43 25.12 49.52 15.16
CA ALA A 43 25.99 49.37 13.98
C ALA A 43 27.13 50.46 13.92
N PRO A 44 27.77 50.83 12.79
CA PRO A 44 27.85 50.24 11.44
C PRO A 44 29.28 50.21 10.78
N ALA A 45 29.35 49.43 9.70
CA ALA A 45 30.06 49.56 8.40
C ALA A 45 31.38 50.36 8.17
N SER A 46 32.09 49.87 7.13
CA SER A 46 33.02 50.55 6.19
C SER A 46 34.51 50.57 6.65
N SER A 47 35.56 50.46 5.82
CA SER A 47 35.79 50.37 4.37
C SER A 47 37.29 50.06 4.10
N SER A 48 37.63 49.73 2.83
CA SER A 48 38.95 50.00 2.18
C SER A 48 40.15 49.13 2.62
N GLY A 49 41.10 48.67 1.80
CA GLY A 49 41.42 48.82 0.38
C GLY A 49 42.91 48.47 0.15
N LEU A 50 43.19 47.75 -0.94
CA LEU A 50 44.39 47.81 -1.80
C LEU A 50 45.77 47.20 -1.38
N ASN A 51 46.20 46.27 -2.26
CA ASN A 51 47.53 46.05 -2.86
C ASN A 51 48.70 45.47 -2.06
N ALA A 52 49.20 44.30 -2.50
CA ALA A 52 50.56 44.17 -3.05
C ALA A 52 50.78 42.77 -3.68
N VAL A 53 51.56 42.78 -4.75
CA VAL A 53 51.99 41.67 -5.60
C VAL A 53 53.22 41.00 -4.98
N GLU A 54 53.24 39.67 -4.84
CA GLU A 54 54.51 38.92 -4.83
C GLU A 54 54.33 37.49 -5.37
N ARG A 55 55.35 37.06 -6.13
CA ARG A 55 55.42 35.82 -6.93
C ARG A 55 55.76 34.60 -6.07
N ALA A 56 55.22 33.47 -6.55
CA ALA A 56 55.79 32.12 -6.60
C ALA A 56 55.97 31.33 -5.29
N GLN A 57 55.17 30.27 -5.14
CA GLN A 57 55.69 28.89 -5.08
C GLN A 57 54.55 27.85 -5.24
N GLU A 58 54.78 26.92 -6.16
CA GLU A 58 53.92 25.77 -6.47
C GLU A 58 53.91 24.76 -5.31
N ILE A 59 52.71 24.42 -4.82
CA ILE A 59 52.43 23.16 -4.12
C ILE A 59 51.01 22.73 -4.55
N PRO A 60 50.79 21.58 -5.20
CA PRO A 60 49.45 21.15 -5.56
C PRO A 60 48.70 20.68 -4.30
N PRO A 61 47.52 21.22 -3.96
CA PRO A 61 46.64 20.54 -3.04
C PRO A 61 46.12 19.30 -3.76
N SER A 62 46.38 18.14 -3.18
CA SER A 62 45.70 16.89 -3.48
C SER A 62 44.23 17.17 -3.74
N ALA A 63 43.79 16.92 -4.98
CA ALA A 63 42.39 16.95 -5.35
C ALA A 63 41.68 15.87 -4.52
N VAL A 64 41.10 16.28 -3.39
CA VAL A 64 40.01 15.55 -2.77
C VAL A 64 38.87 15.68 -3.77
N LEU A 65 38.78 14.70 -4.67
CA LEU A 65 37.54 14.40 -5.37
C LEU A 65 36.56 13.98 -4.30
N ALA A 66 35.89 14.95 -3.69
CA ALA A 66 34.62 14.75 -3.06
C ALA A 66 33.68 14.30 -4.17
N THR A 67 33.60 13.00 -4.40
CA THR A 67 32.49 12.40 -5.13
C THR A 67 31.26 12.65 -4.28
N THR A 68 30.64 13.81 -4.45
CA THR A 68 29.30 14.08 -3.97
C THR A 68 28.40 13.09 -4.70
N TRP A 69 28.14 11.95 -4.08
CA TRP A 69 27.09 11.06 -4.52
C TRP A 69 25.77 11.79 -4.26
N SER A 70 25.29 12.47 -5.29
CA SER A 70 23.91 12.91 -5.36
C SER A 70 23.04 11.65 -5.41
N GLY A 71 22.63 11.16 -4.24
CA GLY A 71 21.71 10.03 -4.16
C GLY A 71 20.46 10.32 -4.99
N PRO A 72 19.91 9.34 -5.72
CA PRO A 72 18.73 9.59 -6.52
C PRO A 72 17.53 9.79 -5.59
N SER A 73 17.00 11.00 -5.53
CA SER A 73 15.61 11.28 -5.14
C SER A 73 14.63 10.87 -6.25
N GLY A 74 14.92 9.75 -6.91
CA GLY A 74 14.21 9.21 -8.06
C GLY A 74 13.48 7.91 -7.73
N PRO A 75 12.68 7.36 -8.66
CA PRO A 75 11.98 6.10 -8.45
C PRO A 75 12.95 4.99 -8.03
N ALA A 76 12.48 4.08 -7.18
CA ALA A 76 13.25 2.94 -6.70
C ALA A 76 13.88 2.19 -7.89
N ALA A 77 15.22 2.20 -7.97
CA ALA A 77 15.97 1.61 -9.07
C ALA A 77 16.73 0.38 -8.59
N VAL A 78 16.89 -0.61 -9.48
CA VAL A 78 17.68 -1.83 -9.24
C VAL A 78 18.73 -1.96 -10.33
N VAL A 79 20.00 -1.97 -9.94
CA VAL A 79 21.15 -2.03 -10.85
C VAL A 79 22.05 -3.19 -10.43
N GLY A 80 22.56 -3.96 -11.40
CA GLY A 80 23.59 -4.97 -11.15
C GLY A 80 24.99 -4.33 -11.20
N ASP A 81 25.87 -4.72 -10.28
CA ASP A 81 27.26 -4.26 -10.20
C ASP A 81 28.22 -5.47 -10.19
N ASP A 82 29.27 -5.41 -10.99
CA ASP A 82 30.20 -6.50 -11.23
C ASP A 82 31.39 -6.52 -10.26
N GLN A 83 31.59 -5.48 -9.44
CA GLN A 83 32.81 -5.34 -8.65
C GLN A 83 32.76 -5.79 -7.19
N ASN A 84 31.59 -6.11 -6.62
CA ASN A 84 31.43 -6.87 -5.34
C ASN A 84 29.95 -6.99 -4.91
N ASP A 85 29.12 -6.05 -5.35
CA ASP A 85 27.71 -5.95 -5.04
C ASP A 85 26.90 -6.52 -6.23
N LEU A 86 26.34 -7.71 -6.09
CA LEU A 86 25.52 -8.34 -7.15
C LEU A 86 24.35 -7.47 -7.60
N TYR A 87 23.75 -6.76 -6.65
CA TYR A 87 22.69 -5.79 -6.91
C TYR A 87 22.78 -4.64 -5.90
N ILE A 88 22.48 -3.44 -6.35
CA ILE A 88 22.26 -2.26 -5.52
C ILE A 88 20.90 -1.68 -5.91
N GLY A 89 20.17 -1.16 -4.93
CA GLY A 89 18.96 -0.42 -5.22
C GLY A 89 18.51 0.49 -4.09
N THR A 90 17.42 1.19 -4.36
CA THR A 90 16.79 2.11 -3.42
C THR A 90 15.35 1.70 -3.12
N GLY A 91 14.83 2.25 -2.04
CA GLY A 91 13.50 2.03 -1.49
C GLY A 91 13.24 0.66 -0.90
N SER A 92 11.95 0.36 -0.73
CA SER A 92 11.47 -0.84 -0.09
C SER A 92 11.80 -2.10 -0.90
N LEU A 93 12.60 -3.01 -0.34
CA LEU A 93 12.99 -4.27 -0.98
C LEU A 93 12.09 -5.44 -0.54
N VAL A 94 11.60 -6.22 -1.49
CA VAL A 94 10.94 -7.50 -1.20
C VAL A 94 11.99 -8.60 -1.12
N ILE A 95 12.17 -9.17 0.06
CA ILE A 95 13.03 -10.34 0.28
C ILE A 95 12.14 -11.58 0.41
N PRO A 96 12.26 -12.57 -0.48
CA PRO A 96 11.48 -13.80 -0.38
C PRO A 96 11.74 -14.58 0.93
N SER A 97 10.70 -15.23 1.43
CA SER A 97 10.68 -16.05 2.64
C SER A 97 11.49 -17.34 2.44
N ARG A 98 11.39 -17.92 1.24
CA ARG A 98 12.09 -19.14 0.88
C ARG A 98 13.60 -18.90 0.85
N GLY A 99 14.32 -19.59 1.73
CA GLY A 99 15.77 -19.48 1.84
C GLY A 99 16.27 -18.31 2.70
N TRP A 100 15.36 -17.51 3.29
CA TRP A 100 15.72 -16.45 4.21
C TRP A 100 16.34 -16.99 5.50
N GLN A 101 17.48 -16.42 5.88
CA GLN A 101 18.21 -16.67 7.11
C GLN A 101 18.73 -15.34 7.63
N GLY A 102 17.96 -14.72 8.51
CA GLY A 102 18.30 -13.49 9.21
C GLY A 102 17.43 -13.36 10.45
N ASP A 103 17.45 -12.21 11.10
CA ASP A 103 16.53 -11.97 12.20
C ASP A 103 15.06 -11.94 11.72
N SER A 104 14.14 -12.16 12.66
CA SER A 104 12.70 -12.27 12.38
C SER A 104 12.09 -10.99 11.78
N GLY A 105 12.71 -9.83 11.99
CA GLY A 105 12.24 -8.55 11.47
C GLY A 105 12.94 -8.08 10.20
N GLY A 106 14.04 -8.71 9.78
CA GLY A 106 14.90 -8.21 8.70
C GLY A 106 14.17 -8.00 7.38
N ARG A 107 13.35 -8.98 6.97
CA ARG A 107 12.52 -8.87 5.75
C ARG A 107 11.51 -7.73 5.85
N GLN A 108 10.84 -7.61 7.00
CA GLN A 108 9.84 -6.56 7.20
C GLN A 108 10.49 -5.17 7.21
N ARG A 109 11.66 -5.01 7.85
CA ARG A 109 12.41 -3.76 7.84
C ARG A 109 12.85 -3.36 6.43
N ALA A 110 13.28 -4.32 5.61
CA ALA A 110 13.63 -4.08 4.21
C ALA A 110 12.41 -3.59 3.40
N ALA A 111 11.27 -4.25 3.59
CA ALA A 111 10.08 -3.97 2.81
C ALA A 111 9.31 -2.72 3.27
N SER A 112 9.45 -2.30 4.52
CA SER A 112 8.79 -1.09 5.04
C SER A 112 9.61 0.19 4.87
N CYS A 113 10.86 0.12 4.43
CA CYS A 113 11.75 1.28 4.37
C CYS A 113 11.75 1.93 2.97
N VAL A 114 10.89 2.92 2.79
CA VAL A 114 10.66 3.59 1.50
C VAL A 114 11.88 4.38 1.02
N ASP A 115 12.71 4.88 1.93
CA ASP A 115 13.88 5.70 1.62
C ASP A 115 15.22 4.98 1.88
N CYS A 116 15.19 3.67 2.09
CA CYS A 116 16.42 2.91 2.28
C CYS A 116 17.22 2.77 0.98
N SER A 117 18.53 2.66 1.10
CA SER A 117 19.36 1.99 0.11
C SER A 117 19.60 0.56 0.54
N TRP A 118 19.73 -0.35 -0.41
CA TRP A 118 20.02 -1.75 -0.13
C TRP A 118 21.04 -2.27 -1.13
N LYS A 119 21.80 -3.28 -0.72
CA LYS A 119 22.69 -4.00 -1.61
C LYS A 119 22.74 -5.47 -1.28
N ILE A 120 22.96 -6.27 -2.32
CA ILE A 120 23.07 -7.71 -2.26
C ILE A 120 24.49 -8.07 -2.68
N THR A 121 25.20 -8.79 -1.82
CA THR A 121 26.59 -9.21 -2.08
C THR A 121 26.68 -10.72 -2.10
N ARG A 122 27.76 -11.22 -2.70
CA ARG A 122 28.11 -12.65 -2.58
C ARG A 122 28.20 -13.03 -1.09
N TYR A 123 27.76 -14.25 -0.77
CA TYR A 123 27.80 -14.75 0.61
C TYR A 123 29.22 -14.82 1.18
N CYS A 124 30.17 -15.21 0.36
CA CYS A 124 31.58 -15.34 0.70
C CYS A 124 32.43 -14.62 -0.35
N PRO A 125 32.74 -13.32 -0.19
CA PRO A 125 33.66 -12.62 -1.05
C PRO A 125 35.09 -13.14 -0.87
N LYS A 126 35.97 -12.88 -1.84
CA LYS A 126 37.36 -13.37 -1.86
C LYS A 126 38.13 -13.03 -0.58
N ALA A 127 37.93 -11.84 -0.01
CA ALA A 127 38.57 -11.42 1.23
C ALA A 127 38.15 -12.26 2.44
N ASP A 128 36.84 -12.54 2.58
CA ASP A 128 36.32 -13.37 3.67
C ASP A 128 36.76 -14.83 3.53
N PHE A 129 36.88 -15.32 2.29
CA PHE A 129 37.44 -16.63 1.99
C PHE A 129 38.92 -16.71 2.38
N ALA A 130 39.73 -15.74 1.95
CA ALA A 130 41.16 -15.68 2.27
C ALA A 130 41.42 -15.59 3.79
N ALA A 131 40.50 -14.95 4.52
CA ALA A 131 40.55 -14.85 5.98
C ALA A 131 39.99 -16.09 6.72
N GLY A 132 39.57 -17.14 6.01
CA GLY A 132 39.00 -18.35 6.62
C GLY A 132 37.64 -18.13 7.30
N LYS A 133 36.97 -17.00 7.04
CA LYS A 133 35.72 -16.60 7.71
C LYS A 133 34.47 -17.25 7.10
N CYS A 134 34.60 -17.90 5.95
CA CYS A 134 33.48 -18.53 5.27
C CYS A 134 33.16 -19.92 5.84
N ARG A 135 32.18 -19.98 6.75
CA ARG A 135 31.56 -21.25 7.15
C ARG A 135 30.64 -21.78 6.02
N LEU A 136 31.01 -22.90 5.43
CA LEU A 136 30.18 -23.68 4.50
C LEU A 136 29.09 -24.41 5.30
N ILE A 137 27.91 -23.80 5.48
CA ILE A 137 26.78 -24.44 6.18
C ILE A 137 25.86 -25.17 5.19
N ARG A 138 25.53 -26.42 5.55
CA ARG A 138 24.73 -27.48 4.92
C ARG A 138 23.27 -27.14 4.52
N LEU A 139 22.97 -25.91 4.12
CA LEU A 139 21.68 -25.55 3.54
C LEU A 139 21.93 -24.87 2.21
N GLY A 140 22.01 -25.71 1.17
CA GLY A 140 22.13 -25.28 -0.20
C GLY A 140 20.91 -24.47 -0.62
N CYS A 141 21.13 -23.44 -1.40
CA CYS A 141 20.06 -22.82 -2.14
C CYS A 141 19.52 -23.79 -3.20
N PRO A 142 18.24 -23.70 -3.61
CA PRO A 142 17.72 -24.50 -4.72
C PRO A 142 18.59 -24.38 -5.98
N THR A 143 18.56 -25.40 -6.84
CA THR A 143 19.32 -25.41 -8.11
C THR A 143 19.08 -24.13 -8.90
N GLY A 144 20.15 -23.53 -9.42
CA GLY A 144 20.09 -22.27 -10.17
C GLY A 144 20.03 -21.01 -9.31
N THR A 145 20.16 -21.12 -7.98
CA THR A 145 20.24 -19.98 -7.07
C THR A 145 21.49 -20.06 -6.19
N MET A 146 22.02 -18.91 -5.80
CA MET A 146 23.18 -18.80 -4.92
C MET A 146 22.84 -18.06 -3.65
N ARG A 147 23.59 -18.37 -2.59
CA ARG A 147 23.45 -17.72 -1.29
C ARG A 147 24.07 -16.32 -1.35
N VAL A 148 23.34 -15.32 -0.87
CA VAL A 148 23.74 -13.91 -0.91
C VAL A 148 23.46 -13.21 0.41
N ARG A 149 24.25 -12.20 0.74
CA ARG A 149 24.02 -11.33 1.90
C ARG A 149 23.22 -10.11 1.49
N VAL A 150 22.25 -9.74 2.29
CA VAL A 150 21.44 -8.53 2.12
C VAL A 150 21.86 -7.50 3.16
N TRP A 151 22.10 -6.29 2.68
CA TRP A 151 22.47 -5.13 3.47
C TRP A 151 21.46 -4.02 3.25
N LEU A 152 21.15 -3.28 4.31
CA LEU A 152 20.30 -2.08 4.27
C LEU A 152 21.08 -0.90 4.80
N GLN A 153 20.80 0.27 4.25
CA GLN A 153 21.24 1.55 4.74
C GLN A 153 20.04 2.47 4.81
N ARG A 154 19.72 2.96 6.02
CA ARG A 154 18.74 4.03 6.17
C ARG A 154 19.39 5.38 5.84
N PRO A 155 18.60 6.41 5.51
CA PRO A 155 19.13 7.76 5.33
C PRO A 155 19.95 8.21 6.55
N GLY A 156 21.21 8.58 6.32
CA GLY A 156 22.13 9.03 7.38
C GLY A 156 22.71 7.92 8.27
N GLU A 157 22.38 6.65 8.04
CA GLU A 157 22.93 5.52 8.80
C GLU A 157 24.04 4.79 8.02
N SER A 158 24.80 3.96 8.73
CA SER A 158 25.76 3.03 8.13
C SER A 158 25.06 1.80 7.55
N TRP A 159 25.72 1.15 6.58
CA TRP A 159 25.30 -0.15 6.07
C TRP A 159 25.19 -1.18 7.20
N THR A 160 24.03 -1.81 7.29
CA THR A 160 23.72 -2.82 8.29
C THR A 160 23.42 -4.14 7.59
N PHE A 161 24.04 -5.22 8.08
CA PHE A 161 23.75 -6.56 7.62
C PHE A 161 22.36 -6.99 8.12
N VAL A 162 21.49 -7.40 7.20
CA VAL A 162 20.09 -7.77 7.50
C VAL A 162 19.93 -9.28 7.60
N GLY A 163 20.64 -10.01 6.74
CA GLY A 163 20.54 -11.46 6.68
C GLY A 163 21.00 -12.01 5.34
N VAL A 164 20.69 -13.28 5.14
CA VAL A 164 21.10 -14.07 4.00
C VAL A 164 19.87 -14.62 3.30
N THR A 165 19.89 -14.68 1.98
CA THR A 165 18.83 -15.34 1.20
C THR A 165 19.41 -16.08 -0.01
N CYS A 166 18.55 -16.77 -0.75
CA CYS A 166 18.87 -17.36 -2.03
C CYS A 166 18.46 -16.42 -3.16
N GLN A 167 19.38 -16.15 -4.08
CA GLN A 167 19.20 -15.27 -5.22
C GLN A 167 19.49 -16.03 -6.51
N GLY A 168 18.50 -16.06 -7.40
CA GLY A 168 18.61 -16.66 -8.73
C GLY A 168 19.04 -15.64 -9.79
N ALA A 169 18.77 -15.99 -11.06
CA ALA A 169 19.02 -15.12 -12.20
C ALA A 169 18.08 -13.89 -12.25
N SER A 170 16.84 -14.01 -11.75
CA SER A 170 15.89 -12.89 -11.69
C SER A 170 16.34 -11.84 -10.68
N ARG A 171 16.46 -10.58 -11.09
CA ARG A 171 16.82 -9.49 -10.18
C ARG A 171 15.83 -9.37 -9.00
N PRO A 172 16.25 -8.83 -7.84
CA PRO A 172 15.34 -8.53 -6.75
C PRO A 172 14.26 -7.53 -7.17
N HIS A 173 13.11 -7.60 -6.50
CA HIS A 173 11.97 -6.73 -6.74
C HIS A 173 11.74 -5.77 -5.59
N THR A 174 11.39 -4.53 -5.91
CA THR A 174 10.97 -3.55 -4.91
C THR A 174 9.47 -3.69 -4.62
N VAL A 175 9.03 -3.21 -3.46
CA VAL A 175 7.59 -3.18 -3.12
C VAL A 175 6.81 -2.35 -4.13
N ALA A 176 7.40 -1.24 -4.62
CA ALA A 176 6.78 -0.39 -5.62
C ALA A 176 6.57 -1.12 -6.96
N GLU A 177 7.57 -1.86 -7.44
CA GLU A 177 7.45 -2.68 -8.66
C GLU A 177 6.36 -3.74 -8.55
N VAL A 178 6.33 -4.47 -7.43
CA VAL A 178 5.26 -5.43 -7.14
C VAL A 178 3.91 -4.73 -7.13
N GLY A 179 3.82 -3.56 -6.50
CA GLY A 179 2.61 -2.76 -6.40
C GLY A 179 2.02 -2.38 -7.76
N GLU A 180 2.85 -1.95 -8.71
CA GLU A 180 2.40 -1.61 -10.06
C GLU A 180 1.82 -2.82 -10.81
N VAL A 181 2.47 -3.99 -10.70
CA VAL A 181 1.95 -5.21 -11.32
C VAL A 181 0.65 -5.66 -10.63
N VAL A 182 0.57 -5.56 -9.30
CA VAL A 182 -0.66 -5.83 -8.53
C VAL A 182 -1.79 -4.91 -8.98
N ARG A 183 -1.53 -3.61 -9.17
CA ARG A 183 -2.52 -2.65 -9.66
C ARG A 183 -3.06 -3.06 -11.02
N GLY A 184 -2.17 -3.41 -11.96
CA GLY A 184 -2.56 -3.88 -13.30
C GLY A 184 -3.43 -5.13 -13.25
N ARG A 185 -3.13 -6.08 -12.36
CA ARG A 185 -3.94 -7.30 -12.17
C ARG A 185 -5.25 -7.05 -11.42
N ALA A 186 -5.28 -6.11 -10.48
CA ALA A 186 -6.45 -5.81 -9.66
C ALA A 186 -7.64 -5.32 -10.49
N VAL A 187 -7.40 -4.61 -11.60
CA VAL A 187 -8.45 -4.14 -12.52
C VAL A 187 -9.34 -5.29 -13.01
N ALA A 188 -8.74 -6.42 -13.38
CA ALA A 188 -9.47 -7.59 -13.88
C ALA A 188 -10.24 -8.35 -12.78
N LEU A 189 -9.90 -8.12 -11.51
CA LEU A 189 -10.56 -8.75 -10.37
C LEU A 189 -11.73 -7.94 -9.80
N LEU A 190 -11.92 -6.69 -10.24
CA LEU A 190 -13.00 -5.85 -9.73
C LEU A 190 -14.37 -6.47 -10.07
N PRO A 191 -15.27 -6.67 -9.09
CA PRO A 191 -16.64 -7.07 -9.36
C PRO A 191 -17.31 -6.13 -10.36
N ALA A 192 -18.10 -6.67 -11.27
CA ALA A 192 -18.80 -5.86 -12.28
C ALA A 192 -19.80 -4.89 -11.62
N LEU A 193 -19.78 -3.63 -12.05
CA LEU A 193 -20.77 -2.62 -11.63
C LEU A 193 -22.05 -2.79 -12.48
N ARG A 194 -23.07 -3.43 -11.90
CA ARG A 194 -24.37 -3.71 -12.53
C ARG A 194 -25.45 -2.87 -11.86
N ALA A 195 -25.42 -1.56 -12.14
CA ALA A 195 -26.33 -0.62 -11.52
C ALA A 195 -27.78 -0.86 -11.96
N ALA A 196 -28.72 -0.79 -11.03
CA ALA A 196 -30.15 -0.93 -11.28
C ALA A 196 -30.97 -0.11 -10.28
N VAL A 197 -32.21 0.18 -10.67
CA VAL A 197 -33.20 0.93 -9.86
C VAL A 197 -34.50 0.14 -9.76
N GLN A 198 -35.23 0.34 -8.67
CA GLN A 198 -36.58 -0.17 -8.46
C GLN A 198 -37.55 0.96 -8.08
N PRO A 199 -38.76 1.00 -8.64
CA PRO A 199 -39.31 0.04 -9.63
C PRO A 199 -38.59 0.06 -10.99
N ALA A 200 -38.57 -1.08 -11.68
CA ALA A 200 -37.85 -1.24 -12.95
C ALA A 200 -38.47 -0.45 -14.12
N ASN A 201 -39.76 -0.11 -14.01
CA ASN A 201 -40.51 0.66 -15.00
C ASN A 201 -40.41 2.18 -14.81
N GLY A 202 -39.60 2.66 -13.87
CA GLY A 202 -39.41 4.08 -13.58
C GLY A 202 -39.64 4.42 -12.11
N ALA A 203 -39.33 5.66 -11.75
CA ALA A 203 -39.57 6.18 -10.41
C ALA A 203 -40.91 6.92 -10.36
N LEU A 204 -41.52 6.94 -9.18
CA LEU A 204 -42.72 7.73 -8.93
C LEU A 204 -42.34 8.99 -8.16
N LEU A 205 -42.93 10.12 -8.57
CA LEU A 205 -42.74 11.41 -7.93
C LEU A 205 -43.08 11.32 -6.44
N GLY A 206 -42.19 11.79 -5.58
CA GLY A 206 -42.41 11.77 -4.15
C GLY A 206 -42.37 10.37 -3.50
N ILE A 207 -42.02 9.31 -4.23
CA ILE A 207 -41.84 7.96 -3.67
C ILE A 207 -40.35 7.57 -3.80
N PRO A 208 -39.73 6.99 -2.75
CA PRO A 208 -38.33 6.55 -2.83
C PRO A 208 -38.13 5.49 -3.93
N ALA A 209 -37.26 5.80 -4.89
CA ALA A 209 -36.68 4.81 -5.78
C ALA A 209 -35.48 4.17 -5.08
N VAL A 210 -35.37 2.85 -5.14
CA VAL A 210 -34.28 2.08 -4.51
C VAL A 210 -33.23 1.73 -5.55
N PHE A 211 -31.96 1.90 -5.20
CA PHE A 211 -30.85 1.67 -6.11
C PHE A 211 -29.95 0.55 -5.61
N ARG A 212 -29.28 -0.11 -6.54
CA ARG A 212 -28.26 -1.12 -6.26
C ARG A 212 -27.14 -1.09 -7.29
N THR A 213 -25.96 -1.52 -6.89
CA THR A 213 -24.76 -1.58 -7.73
C THR A 213 -24.44 -2.99 -8.24
N GLY A 214 -25.00 -4.02 -7.60
CA GLY A 214 -24.66 -5.42 -7.85
C GLY A 214 -23.26 -5.84 -7.36
N GLN A 215 -22.56 -4.96 -6.64
CA GLN A 215 -21.22 -5.21 -6.10
C GLN A 215 -21.27 -5.61 -4.62
N PRO A 216 -20.30 -6.40 -4.12
CA PRO A 216 -20.26 -6.81 -2.72
C PRO A 216 -19.87 -5.66 -1.79
N ALA A 217 -20.60 -5.48 -0.69
CA ALA A 217 -20.30 -4.48 0.34
C ALA A 217 -18.89 -4.64 0.94
N ALA A 218 -18.40 -5.87 1.05
CA ALA A 218 -17.10 -6.19 1.62
C ALA A 218 -15.91 -5.86 0.70
N GLY A 219 -16.16 -5.54 -0.57
CA GLY A 219 -15.12 -5.43 -1.60
C GLY A 219 -14.46 -6.78 -1.92
N ILE A 220 -13.18 -6.76 -2.31
CA ILE A 220 -12.38 -7.98 -2.51
C ILE A 220 -11.72 -8.35 -1.18
N ARG A 221 -11.84 -9.60 -0.76
CA ARG A 221 -11.24 -10.11 0.48
C ARG A 221 -10.31 -11.27 0.17
N GLY A 222 -9.02 -11.10 0.47
CA GLY A 222 -8.03 -12.16 0.39
C GLY A 222 -7.84 -12.81 -0.99
N ALA A 223 -7.95 -12.06 -2.09
CA ALA A 223 -7.72 -12.60 -3.42
C ALA A 223 -6.25 -12.98 -3.60
N ASN A 224 -5.99 -14.22 -4.01
CA ASN A 224 -4.64 -14.72 -4.23
C ASN A 224 -4.19 -14.43 -5.66
N LEU A 225 -3.03 -13.82 -5.79
CA LEU A 225 -2.36 -13.49 -7.04
C LEU A 225 -0.95 -14.08 -7.03
N SER A 226 -0.45 -14.47 -8.20
CA SER A 226 0.97 -14.69 -8.42
C SER A 226 1.51 -13.51 -9.22
N VAL A 227 2.44 -12.77 -8.64
CA VAL A 227 3.02 -11.56 -9.23
C VAL A 227 4.54 -11.67 -9.12
N LEU A 228 5.24 -11.69 -10.26
CA LEU A 228 6.70 -11.80 -10.30
C LEU A 228 7.20 -13.01 -9.47
N ASP A 229 6.52 -14.15 -9.60
CA ASP A 229 6.74 -15.39 -8.83
C ASP A 229 6.60 -15.25 -7.30
N LEU A 230 6.00 -14.15 -6.83
CA LEU A 230 5.69 -13.90 -5.43
C LEU A 230 4.19 -14.12 -5.16
N ALA A 231 3.90 -14.79 -4.05
CA ALA A 231 2.54 -14.95 -3.58
C ALA A 231 2.01 -13.61 -3.06
N VAL A 232 0.95 -13.09 -3.65
CA VAL A 232 0.31 -11.85 -3.24
C VAL A 232 -1.11 -12.11 -2.76
N ARG A 233 -1.48 -11.51 -1.63
CA ARG A 233 -2.87 -11.48 -1.15
C ARG A 233 -3.41 -10.05 -1.22
N LEU A 234 -4.45 -9.86 -2.01
CA LEU A 234 -5.08 -8.56 -2.26
C LEU A 234 -6.40 -8.43 -1.48
N ASP A 235 -6.56 -7.31 -0.80
CA ASP A 235 -7.81 -6.85 -0.21
C ASP A 235 -8.18 -5.49 -0.80
N SER A 236 -9.45 -5.25 -1.08
CA SER A 236 -9.92 -3.94 -1.55
C SER A 236 -11.19 -3.51 -0.83
N ARG A 237 -11.34 -2.19 -0.70
CA ARG A 237 -12.56 -1.54 -0.23
C ARG A 237 -13.13 -0.67 -1.33
N VAL A 238 -14.45 -0.56 -1.36
CA VAL A 238 -15.20 0.21 -2.33
C VAL A 238 -16.09 1.22 -1.64
N ARG A 239 -16.29 2.37 -2.28
CA ARG A 239 -17.35 3.33 -1.98
C ARG A 239 -18.05 3.71 -3.27
N TRP A 240 -19.32 4.08 -3.18
CA TRP A 240 -20.12 4.46 -4.33
C TRP A 240 -20.52 5.92 -4.21
N ARG A 241 -20.33 6.68 -5.29
CA ARG A 241 -20.90 8.01 -5.43
C ARG A 241 -22.07 7.93 -6.39
N TRP A 242 -23.26 8.21 -5.89
CA TRP A 242 -24.47 8.34 -6.68
C TRP A 242 -24.68 9.79 -7.10
N SER A 243 -25.22 9.99 -8.29
CA SER A 243 -25.71 11.28 -8.78
C SER A 243 -27.03 11.01 -9.46
N TYR A 244 -28.13 11.53 -8.93
CA TYR A 244 -29.47 11.08 -9.31
C TYR A 244 -30.05 11.76 -10.55
N GLY A 245 -29.30 12.72 -11.12
CA GLY A 245 -29.70 13.42 -12.36
C GLY A 245 -30.63 14.60 -12.15
N ASP A 246 -30.87 15.00 -10.89
CA ASP A 246 -31.67 16.15 -10.48
C ASP A 246 -30.87 17.13 -9.58
N ASP A 247 -29.56 17.22 -9.85
CA ASP A 247 -28.56 17.99 -9.09
C ASP A 247 -28.25 17.45 -7.69
N SER A 248 -28.87 16.34 -7.29
CA SER A 248 -28.53 15.64 -6.06
C SER A 248 -27.47 14.54 -6.27
N ALA A 249 -26.60 14.39 -5.28
CA ALA A 249 -25.57 13.37 -5.27
C ALA A 249 -25.21 12.99 -3.83
N GLU A 250 -24.82 11.74 -3.63
CA GLU A 250 -24.41 11.26 -2.31
C GLU A 250 -23.31 10.20 -2.40
N TRP A 251 -22.57 10.06 -1.31
CA TRP A 251 -21.67 8.93 -1.13
C TRP A 251 -22.32 7.88 -0.25
N SER A 252 -22.31 6.63 -0.72
CA SER A 252 -22.72 5.48 0.08
C SER A 252 -21.55 4.54 0.38
N ALA A 253 -21.58 3.98 1.59
CA ALA A 253 -20.74 2.85 1.99
C ALA A 253 -21.43 1.50 1.78
N ALA A 254 -22.72 1.51 1.41
CA ALA A 254 -23.48 0.33 1.05
C ALA A 254 -23.64 0.24 -0.47
N PRO A 255 -23.65 -0.98 -1.05
CA PRO A 255 -23.86 -1.18 -2.47
C PRO A 255 -25.33 -0.96 -2.90
N GLY A 256 -26.24 -0.70 -1.96
CA GLY A 256 -27.67 -0.84 -2.14
C GLY A 256 -28.08 -2.31 -2.29
N GLY A 257 -29.36 -2.54 -2.56
CA GLY A 257 -29.88 -3.89 -2.69
C GLY A 257 -31.25 -3.91 -3.37
N PRO A 258 -31.79 -5.11 -3.66
CA PRO A 258 -33.19 -5.21 -4.01
C PRO A 258 -34.05 -4.79 -2.81
N TRP A 259 -35.23 -4.22 -3.08
CA TRP A 259 -36.27 -4.01 -2.07
C TRP A 259 -36.45 -5.28 -1.21
N PRO A 260 -36.52 -5.17 0.13
CA PRO A 260 -36.71 -3.96 0.94
C PRO A 260 -35.43 -3.23 1.40
N ASP A 261 -34.26 -3.55 0.85
CA ASP A 261 -33.03 -2.80 1.16
C ASP A 261 -33.13 -1.36 0.62
N THR A 262 -33.24 -0.39 1.51
CA THR A 262 -33.35 1.05 1.18
C THR A 262 -32.07 1.82 1.49
N SER A 263 -30.95 1.12 1.71
CA SER A 263 -29.64 1.71 2.07
C SER A 263 -29.08 2.67 1.02
N VAL A 264 -29.57 2.59 -0.22
CA VAL A 264 -29.43 3.61 -1.25
C VAL A 264 -30.80 3.85 -1.86
N SER A 265 -31.36 5.02 -1.59
CA SER A 265 -32.65 5.41 -2.14
C SER A 265 -32.71 6.92 -2.37
N HIS A 266 -33.52 7.33 -3.35
CA HIS A 266 -33.71 8.74 -3.67
C HIS A 266 -35.16 9.05 -3.98
N ARG A 267 -35.62 10.24 -3.56
CA ARG A 267 -36.98 10.71 -3.79
C ARG A 267 -36.96 11.90 -4.75
N TYR A 268 -37.43 11.68 -5.97
CA TYR A 268 -37.53 12.73 -6.97
C TYR A 268 -38.68 13.70 -6.68
N THR A 269 -38.45 14.98 -6.91
CA THR A 269 -39.41 16.08 -6.69
C THR A 269 -39.92 16.70 -8.00
N ARG A 270 -39.33 16.33 -9.15
CA ARG A 270 -39.75 16.75 -10.48
C ARG A 270 -39.99 15.53 -11.36
N ALA A 271 -41.09 15.53 -12.13
CA ALA A 271 -41.35 14.52 -13.14
C ALA A 271 -40.52 14.79 -14.41
N GLY A 272 -40.23 13.76 -15.18
CA GLY A 272 -39.43 13.86 -16.40
C GLY A 272 -38.36 12.77 -16.51
N MET A 273 -37.58 12.82 -17.58
CA MET A 273 -36.44 11.93 -17.78
C MET A 273 -35.22 12.44 -17.03
N VAL A 274 -34.59 11.55 -16.25
CA VAL A 274 -33.32 11.81 -15.55
C VAL A 274 -32.34 10.67 -15.84
N ILE A 275 -31.04 10.95 -15.71
CA ILE A 275 -29.98 9.94 -15.81
C ILE A 275 -29.28 9.84 -14.46
N ALA A 276 -29.58 8.78 -13.71
CA ALA A 276 -28.84 8.49 -12.50
C ALA A 276 -27.49 7.84 -12.87
N GLN A 277 -26.42 8.27 -12.23
CA GLN A 277 -25.07 7.76 -12.41
C GLN A 277 -24.53 7.23 -11.09
N VAL A 278 -23.73 6.17 -11.17
CA VAL A 278 -22.96 5.67 -10.03
C VAL A 278 -21.51 5.47 -10.42
N ARG A 279 -20.61 5.99 -9.58
CA ARG A 279 -19.17 5.74 -9.64
C ARG A 279 -18.75 4.89 -8.45
N ALA A 280 -18.31 3.65 -8.72
CA ALA A 280 -17.63 2.84 -7.73
C ALA A 280 -16.15 3.24 -7.65
N VAL A 281 -15.64 3.49 -6.45
CA VAL A 281 -14.24 3.89 -6.20
C VAL A 281 -13.57 2.89 -5.28
N TRP A 282 -12.55 2.22 -5.82
CA TRP A 282 -11.86 1.10 -5.19
C TRP A 282 -10.46 1.51 -4.70
N ARG A 283 -10.15 1.14 -3.46
CA ARG A 283 -8.80 1.27 -2.90
C ARG A 283 -8.32 -0.08 -2.38
N GLY A 284 -7.16 -0.50 -2.84
CA GLY A 284 -6.57 -1.80 -2.53
C GLY A 284 -5.42 -1.71 -1.53
N ARG A 285 -5.25 -2.78 -0.76
CA ARG A 285 -4.03 -3.10 -0.02
C ARG A 285 -3.62 -4.53 -0.35
N TYR A 286 -2.34 -4.81 -0.37
CA TYR A 286 -1.84 -6.15 -0.64
C TYR A 286 -0.77 -6.55 0.37
N MET A 287 -0.62 -7.85 0.57
CA MET A 287 0.56 -8.43 1.20
C MET A 287 1.31 -9.23 0.14
N VAL A 288 2.64 -9.20 0.17
CA VAL A 288 3.49 -9.97 -0.73
C VAL A 288 4.40 -10.88 0.09
N ASP A 289 4.25 -12.19 -0.09
CA ASP A 289 5.04 -13.22 0.57
C ASP A 289 5.14 -13.02 2.10
N GLY A 290 4.00 -12.69 2.71
CA GLY A 290 3.85 -12.42 4.14
C GLY A 290 4.27 -11.01 4.60
N LEU A 291 4.73 -10.15 3.69
CA LEU A 291 5.14 -8.77 3.97
C LEU A 291 4.01 -7.79 3.67
N GLY A 292 3.88 -6.75 4.49
CA GLY A 292 2.87 -5.69 4.33
C GLY A 292 1.98 -5.51 5.57
N PRO A 293 0.76 -4.97 5.43
CA PRO A 293 0.10 -4.61 4.16
C PRO A 293 0.69 -3.36 3.51
N PHE A 294 0.79 -3.37 2.18
CA PHE A 294 1.16 -2.23 1.34
C PHE A 294 -0.07 -1.69 0.60
N VAL A 295 -0.04 -0.41 0.23
CA VAL A 295 -1.13 0.22 -0.53
C VAL A 295 -0.91 -0.05 -2.02
N VAL A 296 -1.97 -0.42 -2.75
CA VAL A 296 -1.90 -0.50 -4.22
C VAL A 296 -1.64 0.91 -4.75
N PRO A 297 -0.57 1.12 -5.54
CA PRO A 297 -0.13 2.44 -5.93
C PRO A 297 -1.10 3.14 -6.90
N GLY A 298 -0.86 4.43 -7.11
CA GLY A 298 -1.63 5.26 -8.05
C GLY A 298 -3.02 5.69 -7.54
N PRO A 299 -3.82 6.32 -8.41
CA PRO A 299 -5.18 6.72 -8.07
C PRO A 299 -6.08 5.51 -7.83
N ALA A 300 -7.18 5.74 -7.09
CA ALA A 300 -8.20 4.73 -6.88
C ALA A 300 -8.76 4.22 -8.23
N LEU A 301 -9.01 2.92 -8.32
CA LEU A 301 -9.64 2.34 -9.51
C LEU A 301 -11.12 2.71 -9.52
N THR A 302 -11.66 3.06 -10.68
CA THR A 302 -13.06 3.49 -10.81
C THR A 302 -13.82 2.68 -11.84
N GLN A 303 -15.11 2.49 -11.59
CA GLN A 303 -16.07 1.99 -12.56
C GLN A 303 -17.28 2.92 -12.53
N ASP A 304 -17.87 3.19 -13.69
CA ASP A 304 -19.02 4.08 -13.84
C ASP A 304 -20.17 3.32 -14.51
N ALA A 305 -21.40 3.61 -14.11
CA ALA A 305 -22.61 3.13 -14.74
C ALA A 305 -23.69 4.21 -14.73
N ALA A 306 -24.57 4.19 -15.73
CA ALA A 306 -25.68 5.13 -15.86
C ALA A 306 -27.00 4.38 -16.05
N ILE A 307 -28.07 4.93 -15.49
CA ILE A 307 -29.43 4.39 -15.53
C ILE A 307 -30.37 5.51 -15.99
N PRO A 308 -30.96 5.42 -17.20
CA PRO A 308 -32.04 6.32 -17.59
C PRO A 308 -33.30 5.96 -16.80
N ILE A 309 -33.97 6.98 -16.24
CA ILE A 309 -35.15 6.80 -15.40
C ILE A 309 -36.22 7.79 -15.86
N LEU A 310 -37.41 7.27 -16.15
CA LEU A 310 -38.60 8.09 -16.30
C LEU A 310 -39.24 8.28 -14.92
N VAL A 311 -39.29 9.53 -14.45
CA VAL A 311 -40.00 9.89 -13.22
C VAL A 311 -41.43 10.29 -13.59
N GLN A 312 -42.40 9.51 -13.12
CA GLN A 312 -43.82 9.72 -13.41
C GLN A 312 -44.54 10.33 -12.20
N PRO A 313 -45.60 11.14 -12.40
CA PRO A 313 -46.45 11.58 -11.30
C PRO A 313 -47.07 10.39 -10.57
N ALA A 314 -47.10 10.44 -9.23
CA ALA A 314 -47.89 9.49 -8.46
C ALA A 314 -49.39 9.78 -8.68
N ARG A 315 -50.17 8.75 -9.03
CA ARG A 315 -51.63 8.82 -9.10
C ARG A 315 -52.22 8.03 -7.95
N SER A 316 -53.06 8.66 -7.14
CA SER A 316 -53.83 7.97 -6.11
C SER A 316 -55.10 7.39 -6.72
N HIS A 317 -55.32 6.10 -6.51
CA HIS A 317 -56.61 5.46 -6.76
C HIS A 317 -57.20 5.01 -5.42
N LEU A 318 -58.40 5.50 -5.10
CA LEU A 318 -59.17 5.01 -3.96
C LEU A 318 -59.84 3.69 -4.36
N VAL A 319 -59.55 2.61 -3.63
CA VAL A 319 -60.28 1.34 -3.72
C VAL A 319 -61.21 1.32 -2.51
N GLY A 320 -62.51 1.44 -2.77
CA GLY A 320 -63.59 1.31 -1.78
C GLY A 320 -64.27 -0.04 -1.88
#